data_AF-A0A2S7WUQ8-F1
#
_entry.id   AF-A0A2S7WUQ8-F1
#
_cell.length_a   1.000
_cell.length_b   1.000
_cell.length_c   1.000
_cell.angle_alpha   90.00
_cell.angle_beta   90.00
_cell.angle_gamma   90.00
#
_symmetry.space_group_name_H-M   'P 1'
#
loop_
_entity.id
_entity.type
_entity.pdbx_description
1 polymer ?
#
loop_
_entity_poly.entity_id
_entity_poly.type
_entity_poly.pdbx_seq_one_letter_code
_entity_poly.pdbx_strand_id
1 'polypeptide(L)' 'MTKDTFQQIIFFIITSALIFMTGKQLIIINDITTFAELGIIMVFFVSLVLFLNYFLRLSSKLIGTFRF' A
#
# COMPACT_ATOMS: atom_id res chain seq x y z
N MET A 1 -0.84 23.11 1.85
CA MET A 1 -1.85 22.16 1.32
C MET A 1 -1.32 21.27 0.18
N THR A 2 -0.51 21.77 -0.75
CA THR A 2 0.06 20.99 -1.87
C THR A 2 1.23 20.07 -1.49
N LYS A 3 2.09 20.50 -0.54
CA LYS A 3 3.23 19.70 -0.05
C LYS A 3 2.82 18.33 0.52
N ASP A 4 1.74 18.29 1.31
CA ASP A 4 1.21 17.03 1.87
C ASP A 4 0.59 16.10 0.81
N THR A 5 -0.07 16.66 -0.21
CA THR A 5 -0.72 15.84 -1.24
C THR A 5 0.31 15.16 -2.14
N PHE A 6 1.39 15.85 -2.50
CA PHE A 6 2.46 15.25 -3.30
C PHE A 6 3.16 14.11 -2.55
N GLN A 7 3.42 14.28 -1.25
CA GLN A 7 3.95 13.20 -0.41
C GLN A 7 3.00 12.01 -0.31
N GLN A 8 1.69 12.25 -0.17
CA GLN A 8 0.69 11.17 -0.16
C GLN A 8 0.65 10.39 -1.48
N ILE A 9 0.81 11.06 -2.62
CA ILE A 9 0.90 10.40 -3.93
C ILE A 9 2.16 9.52 -4.00
N ILE A 10 3.31 10.03 -3.56
CA ILE A 10 4.56 9.25 -3.51
C ILE A 10 4.38 8.01 -2.62
N PHE A 11 3.85 8.18 -1.40
CA PHE A 11 3.62 7.06 -0.51
C PHE A 11 2.61 6.05 -1.05
N PHE A 12 1.57 6.52 -1.74
CA PHE A 12 0.61 5.66 -2.42
C PHE A 12 1.28 4.81 -3.51
N ILE A 13 2.16 5.40 -4.33
CA ILE A 13 2.91 4.67 -5.37
C ILE A 13 3.85 3.63 -4.74
N ILE A 14 4.61 4.02 -3.71
CA ILE A 14 5.55 3.11 -3.03
C ILE A 14 4.82 1.94 -2.39
N THR A 15 3.73 2.20 -1.66
CA THR A 15 2.94 1.15 -1.01
C THR A 15 2.26 0.23 -2.04
N SER A 16 1.79 0.77 -3.16
CA SER A 16 1.27 -0.03 -4.28
C SER A 16 2.32 -0.99 -4.84
N ALA A 17 3.54 -0.50 -5.08
CA ALA A 17 4.65 -1.32 -5.57
C ALA A 17 5.02 -2.43 -4.57
N LEU A 18 5.08 -2.10 -3.28
CA LEU A 18 5.36 -3.08 -2.22
C LEU A 18 4.30 -4.17 -2.15
N ILE A 19 3.02 -3.83 -2.21
CA ILE A 19 1.92 -4.80 -2.23
C ILE A 19 2.02 -5.71 -3.46
N PHE A 20 2.35 -5.15 -4.63
CA PHE A 20 2.48 -5.96 -5.83
C PHE A 20 3.64 -6.95 -5.73
N MET A 21 4.79 -6.50 -5.24
CA MET A 21 5.97 -7.36 -5.06
C MET A 21 5.74 -8.45 -4.02
N THR A 22 5.25 -8.07 -2.85
CA THR A 22 5.00 -9.00 -1.73
C THR A 22 3.80 -9.90 -2.00
N GLY A 23 2.77 -9.40 -2.70
CA GLY A 23 1.63 -10.18 -3.17
C GLY A 23 2.03 -11.27 -4.16
N LYS A 24 2.94 -10.97 -5.10
CA LYS A 24 3.51 -12.01 -5.98
C LYS A 24 4.23 -13.10 -5.19
N GLN A 25 4.99 -12.73 -4.15
CA GLN A 25 5.66 -13.72 -3.30
C GLN A 25 4.65 -14.55 -2.51
N LEU A 26 3.61 -13.93 -1.97
CA LEU A 26 2.51 -14.59 -1.27
C LEU A 26 1.81 -15.68 -2.11
N ILE A 27 1.62 -15.44 -3.41
CA ILE A 27 1.01 -16.44 -4.31
C ILE A 27 1.93 -17.65 -4.52
N ILE A 28 3.25 -17.48 -4.38
CA ILE A 28 4.24 -18.55 -4.56
C ILE A 28 4.42 -19.35 -3.26
N ILE A 29 4.20 -18.73 -2.10
CA ILE A 29 4.29 -19.39 -0.79
C ILE A 29 3.13 -20.37 -0.66
N ASN A 30 3.42 -21.67 -0.78
CA ASN A 30 2.44 -22.74 -0.65
C ASN A 30 2.22 -23.14 0.83
N ASP A 31 3.26 -23.00 1.66
CA ASP A 31 3.21 -23.24 3.09
C ASP A 31 4.22 -22.35 3.80
N ILE A 32 4.00 -22.06 5.08
CA ILE A 32 4.88 -21.17 5.86
C ILE A 32 5.94 -22.02 6.56
N THR A 33 7.10 -22.12 5.93
CA THR A 33 8.19 -23.01 6.38
C THR A 33 9.36 -22.25 7.00
N THR A 34 9.52 -20.98 6.65
CA THR A 34 10.64 -20.15 7.12
C THR A 34 10.18 -18.85 7.77
N PHE A 35 11.01 -18.32 8.68
CA PHE A 35 10.77 -17.01 9.28
C PHE A 35 10.76 -15.87 8.24
N ALA A 36 11.49 -16.04 7.13
CA ALA A 36 11.49 -15.06 6.03
C ALA A 36 10.12 -14.97 5.35
N GLU A 37 9.44 -16.10 5.14
CA GLU A 37 8.09 -16.15 4.56
C GLU A 37 7.07 -15.46 5.49
N LEU A 38 7.16 -15.69 6.80
CA LEU A 38 6.38 -14.91 7.78
C LEU A 38 6.64 -13.41 7.66
N GLY A 39 7.90 -13.02 7.51
CA GLY A 39 8.28 -11.63 7.27
C GLY A 39 7.61 -11.03 6.03
N ILE A 40 7.60 -11.77 4.91
CA ILE A 40 6.96 -11.33 3.65
C ILE A 40 5.46 -11.12 3.86
N ILE A 41 4.78 -12.05 4.53
CA ILE A 41 3.34 -11.96 4.84
C ILE A 41 3.06 -10.72 5.69
N MET A 42 3.87 -10.49 6.73
CA MET A 42 3.73 -9.32 7.61
C MET A 42 3.97 -8.01 6.85
N VAL A 43 5.00 -7.95 6.00
CA VAL A 43 5.29 -6.77 5.16
C VAL A 43 4.12 -6.50 4.20
N PHE A 44 3.54 -7.54 3.59
CA PHE A 44 2.37 -7.38 2.74
C PHE A 44 1.20 -6.77 3.53
N PHE A 45 0.87 -7.31 4.70
CA PHE A 45 -0.24 -6.82 5.53
C PHE A 45 -0.04 -5.36 5.95
N VAL A 46 1.14 -5.00 6.46
CA VAL A 46 1.44 -3.62 6.86
C VAL A 46 1.37 -2.68 5.65
N SER A 47 1.95 -3.09 4.51
CA SER A 47 1.92 -2.30 3.27
C SER A 47 0.48 -2.12 2.77
N LEU A 48 -0.37 -3.14 2.88
CA LEU A 48 -1.79 -3.09 2.52
C LEU A 48 -2.57 -2.08 3.37
N VAL A 49 -2.36 -2.09 4.69
CA VAL A 49 -2.99 -1.12 5.59
C VAL A 49 -2.56 0.31 5.25
N LEU A 50 -1.27 0.53 5.00
CA LEU A 50 -0.75 1.83 4.60
C LEU A 50 -1.32 2.30 3.26
N PHE A 51 -1.35 1.40 2.26
CA PHE A 51 -1.95 1.67 0.96
C PHE A 51 -3.41 2.08 1.08
N LEU A 52 -4.22 1.35 1.85
CA LEU A 52 -5.64 1.68 2.05
C LEU A 52 -5.79 3.07 2.70
N ASN A 53 -4.93 3.41 3.66
CA ASN A 53 -4.95 4.74 4.29
C ASN A 53 -4.65 5.86 3.28
N TYR A 54 -3.57 5.70 2.50
CA TYR A 54 -3.20 6.70 1.49
C TYR A 54 -4.21 6.78 0.36
N PHE A 55 -4.77 5.64 -0.05
CA PHE A 55 -5.85 5.57 -1.04
C PHE A 55 -7.06 6.36 -0.59
N LEU A 56 -7.61 6.06 0.60
CA LEU A 56 -8.80 6.73 1.13
C LEU A 56 -8.60 8.25 1.27
N ARG A 57 -7.42 8.68 1.75
CA ARG A 57 -7.08 10.10 1.86
C ARG A 57 -6.99 10.77 0.50
N LEU A 58 -6.37 10.13 -0.48
CA LEU A 58 -6.24 10.68 -1.83
C LEU A 58 -7.60 10.73 -2.53
N SER A 59 -8.41 9.67 -2.43
CA SER A 59 -9.78 9.63 -2.96
C SER A 59 -10.66 10.72 -2.36
N SER A 60 -10.59 10.94 -1.05
CA SER A 60 -11.33 12.02 -0.38
C SER A 60 -10.96 13.41 -0.95
N LYS A 61 -9.67 13.67 -1.16
CA LYS A 61 -9.19 14.91 -1.78
C LYS A 61 -9.64 15.07 -3.24
N LEU A 62 -9.61 13.98 -4.01
CA LEU A 62 -10.08 13.98 -5.39
C LEU A 62 -11.58 14.29 -5.45
N ILE A 63 -12.39 13.57 -4.66
CA ILE A 63 -13.84 13.79 -4.58
C ILE A 63 -14.15 15.24 -4.13
N GLY A 64 -13.42 15.75 -3.14
CA GLY A 64 -13.54 17.14 -2.69
C GLY A 64 -13.18 18.18 -3.77
N THR A 65 -12.30 17.82 -4.72
CA THR A 65 -11.96 18.69 -5.86
C THR A 65 -13.06 18.71 -6.92
N PHE A 66 -13.79 17.59 -7.09
CA PHE A 66 -14.91 17.47 -8.03
C PHE A 66 -16.24 18.00 -7.48
N ARG A 67 -16.36 18.13 -6.15
CA ARG A 67 -17.46 18.86 -5.50
C ARG A 67 -17.16 20.37 -5.53
N PHE A 68 -17.22 20.95 -6.73
CA PHE A 68 -17.45 22.39 -6.92
C PHE A 68 -18.88 22.74 -6.50
#